data_AF-A0A3C1RR94-F1
#
_entry.id   AF-A0A3C1RR94-F1
#
_cell.length_a   1.000
_cell.length_b   1.000
_cell.length_c   1.000
_cell.angle_alpha   90.00
_cell.angle_beta   90.00
_cell.angle_gamma   90.00
#
_symmetry.space_group_name_H-M   'P 1'
#
loop_
_entity.id
_entity.type
_entity.pdbx_description
1 polymer ?
#
loop_
_entity_poly.entity_id
_entity_poly.type
_entity_poly.pdbx_seq_one_letter_code
_entity_poly.pdbx_strand_id
1 'polypeptide(L)'
;MELQKAKAEIENTSAKLQLMTGLKTRLFRPPGGILDNGVADYARSKNYAIIMWSIDTKDFQQPTATVLANRVLNQARPGDIVLMHDGGGNRSKTIEALKIIIPELQKRGYRFVTVSELLSLSE
;
A
#
# COMPACT_ATOMS: atom_id res chain seq x y z
N MET A 1 -17.47 7.85 -9.36
CA MET A 1 -17.91 8.61 -8.19
C MET A 1 -18.01 10.07 -8.57
N GLU A 2 -18.91 10.83 -7.96
CA GLU A 2 -19.02 12.28 -8.23
C GLU A 2 -17.75 13.03 -7.79
N LEU A 3 -17.28 13.98 -8.59
CA LEU A 3 -16.04 14.73 -8.35
C LEU A 3 -16.00 15.39 -6.97
N GLN A 4 -17.13 15.92 -6.50
CA GLN A 4 -17.21 16.55 -5.18
C GLN A 4 -16.94 15.56 -4.05
N LYS A 5 -17.45 14.33 -4.18
CA LYS A 5 -17.19 13.28 -3.20
C LYS A 5 -15.74 12.82 -3.22
N ALA A 6 -15.15 12.63 -4.40
CA ALA A 6 -13.72 12.33 -4.55
C ALA A 6 -12.83 13.39 -3.88
N LYS A 7 -13.13 14.67 -4.14
CA LYS A 7 -12.46 15.80 -3.52
C LYS A 7 -12.54 15.76 -2.00
N ALA A 8 -13.76 15.64 -1.47
CA ALA A 8 -14.00 15.65 -0.03
C ALA A 8 -13.28 14.48 0.67
N GLU A 9 -13.29 13.27 0.10
CA GLU A 9 -12.62 12.11 0.70
C GLU A 9 -11.10 12.29 0.80
N ILE A 10 -10.45 12.79 -0.26
CA ILE A 10 -9.00 13.03 -0.28
C ILE A 10 -8.62 14.16 0.69
N GLU A 11 -9.32 15.30 0.62
CA GLU A 11 -8.98 16.47 1.43
C GLU A 11 -9.22 16.22 2.93
N ASN A 12 -10.36 15.61 3.29
CA ASN A 12 -10.66 15.30 4.69
C ASN A 12 -9.67 14.31 5.28
N THR A 13 -9.27 13.28 4.52
CA THR A 13 -8.29 12.29 4.98
C THR A 13 -6.92 12.93 5.15
N SER A 14 -6.48 13.74 4.18
CA SER A 14 -5.20 14.44 4.25
C SER A 14 -5.14 15.40 5.44
N ALA A 15 -6.22 16.14 5.71
CA ALA A 15 -6.28 17.05 6.86
C ALA A 15 -6.20 16.30 8.20
N LYS A 16 -6.93 15.17 8.32
CA LYS A 16 -6.87 14.32 9.52
C LYS A 16 -5.49 13.71 9.73
N LEU A 17 -4.85 13.21 8.68
CA LEU A 17 -3.49 12.67 8.77
C LEU A 17 -2.50 13.74 9.24
N GLN A 18 -2.57 14.95 8.70
CA GLN A 18 -1.69 16.04 9.12
C GLN A 18 -1.96 16.48 10.55
N LEU A 19 -3.22 16.51 10.99
CA LEU A 19 -3.57 16.82 12.38
C LEU A 19 -3.02 15.78 13.36
N MET A 20 -3.12 14.49 13.01
CA MET A 20 -2.73 13.39 13.92
C MET A 20 -1.21 13.11 13.93
N THR A 21 -0.53 13.33 12.81
CA THR A 21 0.87 12.92 12.64
C THR A 21 1.84 14.09 12.46
N GLY A 22 1.33 15.30 12.16
CA GLY A 22 2.13 16.45 11.74
C GLY A 22 2.64 16.37 10.29
N LEU A 23 2.46 15.23 9.62
CA LEU A 23 3.01 14.97 8.29
C LEU A 23 1.97 15.18 7.18
N LYS A 24 2.43 15.71 6.04
CA LYS A 24 1.63 15.82 4.82
C LYS A 24 2.16 14.84 3.78
N THR A 25 1.37 13.83 3.43
CA THR A 25 1.74 12.87 2.39
C THR A 25 1.42 13.37 0.99
N ARG A 26 2.27 13.03 0.02
CA ARG A 26 2.01 13.14 -1.42
C ARG A 26 1.73 11.80 -2.09
N LEU A 27 1.65 10.72 -1.31
CA LEU A 27 1.35 9.38 -1.81
C LEU A 27 -0.15 9.11 -1.72
N PHE A 28 -0.71 8.54 -2.77
CA PHE A 28 -2.11 8.13 -2.80
C PHE A 28 -2.26 6.73 -3.40
N ARG A 29 -3.04 5.86 -2.75
CA ARG A 29 -3.45 4.57 -3.30
C ARG A 29 -4.98 4.55 -3.45
N PRO A 30 -5.52 4.51 -4.67
CA PRO A 30 -6.96 4.44 -4.89
C PRO A 30 -7.56 3.18 -4.26
N PRO A 31 -8.67 3.27 -3.51
CA PRO A 31 -9.37 2.12 -2.99
C PRO A 31 -9.74 1.13 -4.10
N GLY A 32 -9.47 -0.16 -3.87
CA GLY A 32 -9.68 -1.22 -4.86
C GLY A 32 -8.76 -1.16 -6.09
N GLY A 33 -7.80 -0.23 -6.13
CA GLY A 33 -6.97 -0.01 -7.32
C GLY A 33 -7.71 0.61 -8.49
N ILE A 34 -8.88 1.19 -8.26
CA ILE A 34 -9.76 1.73 -9.29
C ILE A 34 -9.26 3.12 -9.73
N LEU A 35 -9.01 3.30 -11.03
CA LEU A 35 -8.41 4.51 -11.60
C LEU A 35 -9.39 5.42 -12.35
N ASP A 36 -10.60 4.97 -12.63
CA ASP A 36 -11.60 5.62 -13.49
C ASP A 36 -12.83 6.13 -12.72
N ASN A 37 -12.85 5.98 -11.40
CA ASN A 37 -13.95 6.42 -10.56
C ASN A 37 -13.89 7.93 -10.20
N GLY A 38 -12.95 8.68 -10.78
CA GLY A 38 -12.72 10.12 -10.55
C GLY A 38 -11.81 10.44 -9.35
N VAL A 39 -11.58 9.51 -8.41
CA VAL A 39 -10.71 9.74 -7.25
C VAL A 39 -9.25 9.86 -7.65
N ALA A 40 -8.80 8.93 -8.49
CA ALA A 40 -7.45 8.94 -9.02
C ALA A 40 -7.19 10.22 -9.84
N ASP A 41 -8.15 10.66 -10.65
CA ASP A 41 -8.01 11.90 -11.43
C ASP A 41 -7.92 13.13 -10.54
N TYR A 42 -8.75 13.20 -9.49
CA TYR A 42 -8.63 14.27 -8.51
C TYR A 42 -7.28 14.25 -7.80
N ALA A 43 -6.82 13.08 -7.36
CA ALA A 43 -5.51 12.93 -6.73
C ALA A 43 -4.38 13.41 -7.66
N ARG A 44 -4.40 13.04 -8.94
CA ARG A 44 -3.42 13.54 -9.94
C ARG A 44 -3.47 15.05 -10.08
N SER A 45 -4.68 15.65 -10.15
CA SER A 45 -4.84 17.11 -10.23
C SER A 45 -4.28 17.86 -9.02
N LYS A 46 -4.08 17.17 -7.90
CA LYS A 46 -3.49 17.69 -6.66
C LYS A 46 -2.03 17.27 -6.46
N ASN A 47 -1.37 16.77 -7.49
CA ASN A 47 0.04 16.34 -7.48
C ASN A 47 0.33 15.19 -6.49
N TYR A 48 -0.66 14.32 -6.23
CA TYR A 48 -0.36 13.06 -5.55
C TYR A 48 0.30 12.07 -6.52
N ALA A 49 1.33 11.37 -6.05
CA ALA A 49 1.84 10.18 -6.70
C ALA A 49 0.89 9.00 -6.44
N ILE A 50 0.35 8.42 -7.52
CA ILE A 50 -0.52 7.25 -7.42
C ILE A 50 0.33 5.98 -7.31
N ILE A 51 0.19 5.26 -6.19
CA ILE A 51 1.00 4.10 -5.85
C ILE A 51 0.15 2.83 -5.85
N MET A 52 0.43 1.95 -6.81
CA MET A 52 -0.17 0.62 -6.90
C MET A 52 0.68 -0.42 -6.15
N TRP A 53 0.62 -1.66 -6.60
CA TRP A 53 1.42 -2.78 -6.11
C TRP A 53 1.77 -3.69 -7.29
N SER A 54 2.87 -4.43 -7.18
CA SER A 54 3.26 -5.45 -8.16
C SER A 54 2.93 -6.86 -7.67
N ILE A 55 2.84 -7.07 -6.36
CA ILE A 55 2.47 -8.35 -5.74
C ILE A 55 1.24 -8.16 -4.87
N ASP A 56 0.15 -8.86 -5.20
CA ASP A 56 -1.04 -8.95 -4.35
C ASP A 56 -1.01 -10.26 -3.54
N THR A 57 -0.96 -10.14 -2.22
CA THR A 57 -1.01 -11.30 -1.32
C THR A 57 -2.41 -11.91 -1.22
N LYS A 58 -3.45 -11.15 -1.57
CA LYS A 58 -4.87 -11.47 -1.34
C LYS A 58 -5.15 -11.89 0.10
N ASP A 59 -4.48 -11.25 1.05
CA ASP A 59 -4.62 -11.53 2.48
C ASP A 59 -6.02 -11.22 3.02
N PHE A 60 -6.77 -10.34 2.34
CA PHE A 60 -8.20 -10.12 2.61
C PHE A 60 -9.07 -11.38 2.47
N GLN A 61 -8.60 -12.41 1.75
CA GLN A 61 -9.26 -13.72 1.67
C GLN A 61 -8.92 -14.65 2.85
N GLN A 62 -8.07 -14.21 3.77
CA GLN A 62 -7.63 -14.94 4.97
C GLN A 62 -7.06 -16.37 4.73
N PRO A 63 -6.22 -16.60 3.69
CA PRO A 63 -5.54 -17.89 3.52
C PRO A 63 -4.50 -18.11 4.63
N THR A 64 -3.85 -19.27 4.66
CA THR A 64 -2.81 -19.56 5.66
C THR A 64 -1.59 -18.65 5.48
N ALA A 65 -0.85 -18.42 6.57
CA ALA A 65 0.38 -17.62 6.56
C ALA A 65 1.40 -18.11 5.52
N THR A 66 1.56 -19.43 5.38
CA THR A 66 2.44 -20.05 4.38
C THR A 66 2.01 -19.74 2.95
N VAL A 67 0.70 -19.74 2.65
CA VAL A 67 0.19 -19.38 1.32
C VAL A 67 0.49 -17.91 1.01
N LEU A 68 0.29 -17.02 1.99
CA LEU A 68 0.64 -15.60 1.85
C LEU A 68 2.14 -15.41 1.61
N ALA A 69 2.98 -16.08 2.41
CA ALA A 69 4.43 -16.02 2.28
C ALA A 69 4.90 -16.51 0.91
N ASN A 70 4.40 -17.66 0.44
CA ASN A 70 4.78 -18.21 -0.85
C ASN A 70 4.38 -17.30 -2.02
N ARG A 71 3.23 -16.61 -1.95
CA ARG A 71 2.83 -15.63 -2.97
C ARG A 71 3.87 -14.52 -3.11
N VAL A 72 4.46 -14.06 -2.01
CA VAL A 72 5.51 -13.03 -2.05
C VAL A 72 6.84 -13.64 -2.48
N LEU A 73 7.29 -14.69 -1.78
CA LEU A 73 8.64 -15.26 -1.95
C LEU A 73 8.87 -15.86 -3.34
N ASN A 74 7.83 -16.30 -4.04
CA ASN A 74 7.96 -16.87 -5.39
C ASN A 74 7.95 -15.81 -6.50
N GLN A 75 7.53 -14.58 -6.20
CA GLN A 75 7.38 -13.51 -7.20
C GLN A 75 8.37 -12.35 -7.02
N ALA A 76 8.89 -12.16 -5.80
CA ALA A 76 9.71 -11.01 -5.43
C ALA A 76 10.90 -10.77 -6.38
N ARG A 77 11.00 -9.51 -6.82
CA ARG A 77 12.08 -8.93 -7.61
C ARG A 77 12.45 -7.54 -7.04
N PRO A 78 13.69 -7.06 -7.27
CA PRO A 78 14.07 -5.71 -6.84
C PRO A 78 13.11 -4.66 -7.38
N GLY A 79 12.61 -3.79 -6.49
CA GLY A 79 11.66 -2.73 -6.83
C GLY A 79 10.17 -3.09 -6.67
N ASP A 80 9.85 -4.33 -6.26
CA ASP A 80 8.45 -4.72 -6.03
C ASP A 80 7.80 -3.98 -4.85
N ILE A 81 6.50 -3.71 -5.00
CA ILE A 81 5.62 -3.20 -3.94
C ILE A 81 4.60 -4.30 -3.62
N VAL A 82 4.63 -4.80 -2.38
CA VAL A 82 3.74 -5.87 -1.91
C VAL A 82 2.50 -5.26 -1.24
N LEU A 83 1.30 -5.68 -1.66
CA LEU A 83 0.03 -5.30 -1.04
C LEU A 83 -0.35 -6.28 0.08
N MET A 84 -0.59 -5.71 1.27
CA MET A 84 -1.15 -6.38 2.44
C MET A 84 -2.10 -5.40 3.18
N HIS A 85 -2.90 -5.92 4.11
CA HIS A 85 -3.89 -5.16 4.85
C HIS A 85 -3.79 -5.38 6.37
N ASP A 86 -3.99 -4.31 7.13
CA ASP A 86 -4.01 -4.27 8.60
C ASP A 86 -5.43 -4.05 9.18
N GLY A 87 -6.42 -3.72 8.33
CA GLY A 87 -7.82 -3.52 8.70
C GLY A 87 -8.79 -4.58 8.16
N GLY A 88 -10.06 -4.52 8.61
CA GLY A 88 -11.15 -5.35 8.08
C GLY A 88 -11.25 -6.76 8.67
N GLY A 89 -11.05 -6.92 9.98
CA GLY A 89 -11.21 -8.19 10.71
C GLY A 89 -9.91 -8.77 11.24
N ASN A 90 -9.87 -10.08 11.50
CA ASN A 90 -8.69 -10.75 12.05
C ASN A 90 -7.55 -10.83 11.02
N ARG A 91 -6.38 -10.28 11.38
CA ARG A 91 -5.16 -10.25 10.54
C ARG A 91 -3.99 -11.05 11.10
N SER A 92 -4.24 -11.96 12.03
CA SER A 92 -3.20 -12.80 12.63
C SER A 92 -2.39 -13.56 11.57
N LYS A 93 -3.06 -14.09 10.54
CA LYS A 93 -2.39 -14.81 9.44
C LYS A 93 -1.48 -13.91 8.59
N THR A 94 -1.85 -12.64 8.39
CA THR A 94 -0.99 -11.64 7.72
C THR A 94 0.25 -11.36 8.58
N ILE A 95 0.08 -11.20 9.89
CA ILE A 95 1.19 -10.99 10.83
C ILE A 95 2.14 -12.21 10.84
N GLU A 96 1.60 -13.43 10.93
CA GLU A 96 2.42 -14.65 10.86
C GLU A 96 3.14 -14.80 9.51
N ALA A 97 2.52 -14.37 8.39
CA ALA A 97 3.18 -14.36 7.09
C ALA A 97 4.37 -13.39 7.06
N LEU A 98 4.26 -12.20 7.66
CA LEU A 98 5.36 -11.23 7.75
C LEU A 98 6.57 -11.81 8.50
N LYS A 99 6.35 -12.63 9.54
CA LYS A 99 7.43 -13.34 10.26
C LYS A 99 8.20 -14.33 9.39
N ILE A 100 7.63 -14.76 8.26
CA ILE A 100 8.29 -15.62 7.28
C ILE A 100 8.91 -14.76 6.16
N ILE A 101 8.15 -13.83 5.60
CA ILE A 101 8.51 -13.06 4.41
C ILE A 101 9.75 -12.19 4.66
N ILE A 102 9.75 -11.42 5.75
CA ILE A 102 10.80 -10.44 6.03
C ILE A 102 12.18 -11.11 6.16
N PRO A 103 12.39 -12.10 7.05
CA PRO A 103 13.71 -12.72 7.19
C PRO A 103 14.14 -13.47 5.93
N GLU A 104 13.21 -14.13 5.22
CA GLU A 104 13.56 -14.86 3.99
C GLU A 104 13.98 -13.91 2.86
N LEU A 105 13.33 -12.76 2.68
CA LEU A 105 13.77 -11.76 1.71
C LEU A 105 15.09 -11.09 2.13
N GLN A 106 15.30 -10.80 3.42
CA GLN A 106 16.57 -10.29 3.92
C GLN A 106 17.73 -11.26 3.65
N LYS A 107 17.53 -12.56 3.88
CA LYS A 107 18.53 -13.60 3.54
C LYS A 107 18.88 -13.64 2.06
N ARG A 108 17.91 -13.30 1.18
CA ARG A 108 18.11 -13.19 -0.27
C ARG A 108 18.74 -11.86 -0.71
N GLY A 109 19.12 -10.99 0.23
CA GLY A 109 19.79 -9.72 -0.04
C GLY A 109 18.85 -8.55 -0.32
N TYR A 110 17.54 -8.68 -0.08
CA TYR A 110 16.61 -7.57 -0.22
C TYR A 110 16.71 -6.60 0.95
N ARG A 111 16.47 -5.31 0.67
CA ARG A 111 16.22 -4.28 1.68
C ARG A 111 14.77 -3.84 1.60
N PHE A 112 14.15 -3.67 2.76
CA PHE A 112 12.83 -3.05 2.86
C PHE A 112 13.02 -1.56 3.03
N VAL A 113 12.31 -0.79 2.20
CA VAL A 113 12.33 0.66 2.18
C VAL A 113 10.90 1.17 2.13
N THR A 114 10.69 2.43 2.47
CA THR A 114 9.43 3.13 2.22
C THR A 114 9.21 3.31 0.72
N VAL A 115 7.96 3.58 0.34
CA VAL A 115 7.64 3.91 -1.06
C VAL A 115 8.34 5.20 -1.50
N SER A 116 8.47 6.19 -0.60
CA SER A 116 9.18 7.44 -0.88
C SER A 116 10.65 7.19 -1.23
N GLU A 117 11.34 6.36 -0.45
CA GLU A 117 12.73 5.97 -0.74
C GLU A 117 12.85 5.18 -2.04
N LEU A 118 11.94 4.22 -2.28
CA LEU A 118 11.93 3.42 -3.52
C LEU A 118 11.81 4.32 -4.77
N LEU A 119 10.98 5.36 -4.68
CA LEU A 119 10.73 6.30 -5.78
C LEU A 119 11.65 7.53 -5.76
N SER A 120 12.59 7.61 -4.80
CA SER A 120 13.47 8.77 -4.60
C SER A 120 12.70 10.10 -4.50
N LEU A 121 11.56 10.09 -3.80
CA LEU A 121 10.74 11.28 -3.57
C LEU A 121 11.30 12.08 -2.39
N SER A 122 11.36 13.41 -2.54
CA SER A 122 11.64 14.32 -1.43
C SER A 122 10.42 14.41 -0.49
N GLU A 123 10.65 14.30 0.82
CA GLU A 123 9.63 14.55 1.85
C GLU A 123 9.28 16.05 1.97
#